data_AF-A0A1J5JDL5-F1
#
_entry.id   AF-A0A1J5JDL5-F1
#
_cell.length_a   1.000
_cell.length_b   1.000
_cell.length_c   1.000
_cell.angle_alpha   90.00
_cell.angle_beta   90.00
_cell.angle_gamma   90.00
#
_symmetry.space_group_name_H-M   'P 1'
#
loop_
_entity.id
_entity.type
_entity.pdbx_description
1 polymer ?
#
loop_
_entity_poly.entity_id
_entity_poly.type
_entity_poly.pdbx_seq_one_letter_code
_entity_poly.pdbx_strand_id
1 'polypeptide(L)'
;MKSGAGCAAFSFQTVGRQNKGGSAWKGYLAGFRYFCSLIPPSVLVAVVGAVSLRRLPAVAAAAGKRPLTLVDTVSFVSARRGLLVFSSRARDARKEGRDMPLDRLFFENVRRIAGFWEGLLDSKK
;
A
#
# COMPACT_ATOMS: atom_id res chain seq x y z
N MET A 1 -6.64 -31.52 -9.89
CA MET A 1 -6.34 -30.87 -8.59
C MET A 1 -6.61 -29.37 -8.73
N LYS A 2 -7.50 -28.78 -7.93
CA LYS A 2 -7.67 -27.31 -7.93
C LYS A 2 -6.45 -26.69 -7.24
N SER A 3 -5.47 -26.28 -8.03
CA SER A 3 -4.30 -25.52 -7.59
C SER A 3 -4.72 -24.08 -7.25
N GLY A 4 -5.46 -23.89 -6.17
CA GLY A 4 -5.71 -22.56 -5.64
C GLY A 4 -4.42 -22.06 -4.99
N ALA A 5 -3.71 -21.15 -5.64
CA ALA A 5 -2.64 -20.42 -4.97
C ALA A 5 -3.26 -19.76 -3.73
N GLY A 6 -2.80 -20.16 -2.54
CA GLY A 6 -3.28 -19.57 -1.29
C GLY A 6 -3.00 -18.06 -1.32
N CYS A 7 -3.96 -17.26 -0.86
CA CYS A 7 -3.77 -15.84 -0.66
C CYS A 7 -3.83 -15.55 0.84
N ALA A 8 -2.91 -14.74 1.33
CA ALA A 8 -2.93 -14.26 2.71
C ALA A 8 -2.82 -12.75 2.74
N ALA A 9 -3.52 -12.10 3.67
CA ALA A 9 -3.46 -10.66 3.85
C ALA A 9 -2.58 -10.29 5.06
N PHE A 10 -1.73 -9.28 4.90
CA PHE A 10 -0.97 -8.70 5.99
C PHE A 10 -1.30 -7.22 6.13
N SER A 11 -1.75 -6.81 7.33
CA SER A 11 -2.13 -5.43 7.61
C SER A 11 -1.02 -4.67 8.33
N PHE A 12 -0.64 -3.52 7.78
CA PHE A 12 0.21 -2.51 8.42
C PHE A 12 -0.60 -1.54 9.31
N GLN A 13 -1.91 -1.74 9.42
CA GLN A 13 -2.75 -0.93 10.30
C GLN A 13 -2.65 -1.43 11.73
N THR A 14 -2.90 -0.51 12.64
CA THR A 14 -3.00 -0.81 14.05
C THR A 14 -4.38 -0.55 14.56
N VAL A 15 -4.91 -1.50 15.31
CA VAL A 15 -6.08 -1.29 16.14
C VAL A 15 -5.63 -0.52 17.40
N GLY A 16 -6.25 0.63 17.70
CA GLY A 16 -6.01 1.40 18.94
C GLY A 16 -5.47 2.83 18.78
N ARG A 17 -5.88 3.73 19.69
CA ARG A 17 -5.66 5.19 19.70
C ARG A 17 -4.26 5.65 20.10
N GLN A 18 -3.34 4.75 20.45
CA GLN A 18 -2.03 5.14 20.98
C GLN A 18 -1.18 5.84 19.91
N ASN A 19 -0.58 6.99 20.29
CA ASN A 19 0.37 7.75 19.49
C ASN A 19 1.51 6.84 19.05
N LYS A 20 1.41 6.36 17.82
CA LYS A 20 2.47 5.54 17.22
C LYS A 20 3.54 6.49 16.75
N GLY A 21 4.65 6.53 17.48
CA GLY A 21 5.83 7.30 17.09
C GLY A 21 6.19 7.04 15.62
N GLY A 22 6.77 8.03 14.95
CA GLY A 22 7.02 8.02 13.50
C GLY A 22 7.82 6.81 12.97
N SER A 23 8.43 6.01 13.85
CA SER A 23 9.21 4.81 13.58
C SER A 23 8.46 3.48 13.72
N ALA A 24 7.20 3.45 14.19
CA ALA A 24 6.44 2.21 14.44
C ALA A 24 6.34 1.29 13.21
N TRP A 25 6.35 1.87 12.01
CA TRP A 25 6.36 1.12 10.75
C TRP A 25 7.57 0.20 10.56
N LYS A 26 8.72 0.49 11.19
CA LYS A 26 9.89 -0.40 11.18
C LYS A 26 9.60 -1.70 11.92
N GLY A 27 8.83 -1.63 13.01
CA GLY A 27 8.35 -2.81 13.74
C GLY A 27 7.42 -3.67 12.89
N TYR A 28 6.49 -3.05 12.14
CA TYR A 28 5.63 -3.80 11.20
C TYR A 28 6.43 -4.47 10.09
N LEU A 29 7.51 -3.87 9.60
CA LEU A 29 8.38 -4.53 8.62
C LEU A 29 9.05 -5.78 9.19
N ALA A 30 9.43 -5.78 10.48
CA ALA A 30 9.97 -6.98 11.12
C ALA A 30 8.91 -8.08 11.23
N GLY A 31 7.70 -7.73 11.70
CA GLY A 31 6.56 -8.66 11.73
C GLY A 31 6.19 -9.18 10.34
N PHE A 32 6.27 -8.34 9.32
CA PHE A 32 6.00 -8.73 7.94
C PHE A 32 7.04 -9.72 7.40
N ARG A 33 8.34 -9.48 7.65
CA ARG A 33 9.41 -10.43 7.31
C ARG A 33 9.18 -11.79 7.98
N TYR A 34 8.87 -11.77 9.28
CA TYR A 34 8.58 -12.99 10.02
C TYR A 34 7.38 -13.73 9.43
N PHE A 35 6.26 -13.03 9.18
CA PHE A 35 5.10 -13.59 8.51
C PHE A 35 5.46 -14.23 7.15
N CYS A 36 6.22 -13.51 6.31
CA CYS A 36 6.68 -14.03 5.02
C CYS A 36 7.61 -15.25 5.13
N SER A 37 8.29 -15.46 6.26
CA SER A 37 9.09 -16.67 6.51
C SER A 37 8.26 -17.89 6.91
N LEU A 38 7.05 -17.69 7.43
CA LEU A 38 6.18 -18.78 7.91
C LEU A 38 5.30 -19.39 6.79
N ILE A 39 4.98 -18.62 5.76
CA ILE A 39 4.04 -19.04 4.71
C ILE A 39 4.74 -19.62 3.47
N PRO A 40 4.13 -20.61 2.77
CA PRO A 40 4.73 -21.21 1.57
C PRO A 40 5.08 -20.19 0.49
N PRO A 41 6.24 -20.26 -0.20
CA PRO A 41 6.68 -19.28 -1.20
C PRO A 41 5.68 -18.95 -2.32
N SER A 42 4.80 -19.89 -2.67
CA SER A 42 3.76 -19.75 -3.69
C SER A 42 2.55 -18.92 -3.26
N VAL A 43 2.42 -18.61 -1.96
CA VAL A 43 1.30 -17.82 -1.43
C VAL A 43 1.44 -16.36 -1.84
N LEU A 44 0.43 -15.83 -2.53
CA LEU A 44 0.26 -14.41 -2.81
C LEU A 44 -0.01 -13.67 -1.50
N VAL A 45 0.70 -12.57 -1.26
CA VAL A 45 0.44 -11.74 -0.09
C VAL A 45 -0.19 -10.42 -0.49
N ALA A 46 -1.42 -10.19 0.00
CA ALA A 46 -2.10 -8.91 -0.09
C ALA A 46 -1.68 -8.00 1.06
N VAL A 47 -0.94 -6.94 0.75
CA VAL A 47 -0.55 -5.92 1.71
C VAL A 47 -1.68 -4.91 1.87
N VAL A 48 -2.13 -4.71 3.11
CA VAL A 48 -3.21 -3.78 3.47
C VAL A 48 -2.66 -2.71 4.40
N GLY A 49 -3.16 -1.47 4.31
CA GLY A 49 -2.83 -0.43 5.28
C GLY A 49 -1.55 0.35 5.00
N ALA A 50 -0.85 0.05 3.91
CA ALA A 50 0.34 0.79 3.51
C ALA A 50 -0.08 2.13 2.86
N VAL A 51 -0.01 3.20 3.64
CA VAL A 51 -0.49 4.56 3.26
C VAL A 51 0.61 5.49 2.77
N SER A 52 1.82 5.00 2.52
CA SER A 52 2.95 5.83 2.11
C SER A 52 3.69 5.23 0.93
N LEU A 53 3.58 5.90 -0.23
CA LEU A 53 4.29 5.53 -1.45
C LEU A 53 5.79 5.38 -1.23
N ARG A 54 6.40 6.29 -0.46
CA ARG A 54 7.83 6.28 -0.14
C ARG A 54 8.27 5.06 0.67
N ARG A 55 7.36 4.41 1.40
CA ARG A 55 7.67 3.26 2.27
C ARG A 55 7.41 1.92 1.58
N LEU A 56 6.74 1.92 0.43
CA LEU A 56 6.38 0.70 -0.28
C LEU A 56 7.57 -0.06 -0.85
N PRO A 57 8.66 0.58 -1.32
CA PRO A 57 9.89 -0.16 -1.63
C PRO A 57 10.41 -0.98 -0.44
N ALA A 58 10.33 -0.45 0.78
CA ALA A 58 10.76 -1.18 1.98
C ALA A 58 9.82 -2.35 2.33
N VAL A 59 8.51 -2.18 2.12
CA VAL A 59 7.53 -3.27 2.26
C VAL A 59 7.82 -4.36 1.22
N ALA A 60 8.03 -3.95 -0.03
CA ALA A 60 8.34 -4.87 -1.10
C ALA A 60 9.64 -5.64 -0.79
N ALA A 61 10.72 -4.96 -0.40
CA ALA A 61 11.98 -5.61 0.01
C ALA A 61 11.78 -6.61 1.15
N ALA A 62 10.96 -6.29 2.15
CA ALA A 62 10.69 -7.17 3.29
C ALA A 62 9.99 -8.50 2.91
N ALA A 63 9.29 -8.55 1.79
CA ALA A 63 8.67 -9.77 1.29
C ALA A 63 9.58 -10.62 0.38
N GLY A 64 10.75 -10.12 0.00
CA GLY A 64 11.67 -10.83 -0.90
C GLY A 64 11.06 -11.13 -2.28
N LYS A 65 11.29 -12.34 -2.78
CA LYS A 65 10.81 -12.84 -4.10
C LYS A 65 9.34 -13.27 -4.13
N ARG A 66 8.63 -13.09 -3.02
CA ARG A 66 7.24 -13.53 -2.88
C ARG A 66 6.31 -12.73 -3.80
N PRO A 67 5.30 -13.37 -4.42
CA PRO A 67 4.24 -12.64 -5.12
C PRO A 67 3.49 -11.73 -4.14
N LEU A 68 3.37 -10.46 -4.50
CA LEU A 68 2.68 -9.44 -3.71
C LEU A 68 1.54 -8.83 -4.52
N THR A 69 0.47 -8.48 -3.82
CA THR A 69 -0.51 -7.50 -4.26
C THR A 69 -0.73 -6.48 -3.14
N LEU A 70 -1.34 -5.35 -3.47
CA LEU A 70 -1.57 -4.24 -2.54
C LEU A 70 -3.04 -3.86 -2.60
N VAL A 71 -3.63 -3.67 -1.43
CA VAL A 71 -4.88 -2.90 -1.33
C VAL A 71 -4.49 -1.43 -1.34
N ASP A 72 -4.92 -0.68 -2.36
CA ASP A 72 -4.55 0.73 -2.58
C ASP A 72 -5.13 1.66 -1.52
N THR A 73 -4.53 1.57 -0.33
CA THR A 73 -4.88 2.34 0.85
C THR A 73 -4.42 3.79 0.70
N VAL A 74 -3.40 4.05 -0.15
CA VAL A 74 -2.92 5.41 -0.44
C VAL A 74 -4.02 6.19 -1.15
N SER A 75 -4.57 5.65 -2.25
CA SER A 75 -5.64 6.29 -3.01
C SER A 75 -6.88 6.51 -2.16
N PHE A 76 -7.26 5.50 -1.35
CA PHE A 76 -8.39 5.62 -0.44
C PHE A 76 -8.21 6.73 0.59
N VAL A 77 -7.10 6.75 1.32
CA VAL A 77 -6.85 7.76 2.37
C VAL A 77 -6.69 9.16 1.78
N SER A 78 -6.08 9.27 0.60
CA SER A 78 -5.92 10.56 -0.11
C SER A 78 -7.27 11.10 -0.57
N ALA A 79 -8.11 10.25 -1.16
CA ALA A 79 -9.46 10.62 -1.57
C ALA A 79 -10.30 11.07 -0.36
N ARG A 80 -10.28 10.35 0.76
CA ARG A 80 -10.96 10.73 2.01
C ARG A 80 -10.50 12.07 2.59
N ARG A 81 -9.34 12.58 2.17
CA ARG A 81 -8.81 13.90 2.55
C ARG A 81 -9.07 14.99 1.49
N GLY A 82 -9.71 14.63 0.37
CA GLY A 82 -9.91 15.53 -0.76
C GLY A 82 -8.61 15.85 -1.50
N LEU A 83 -7.66 14.91 -1.56
CA LEU A 83 -6.33 15.11 -2.15
C LEU A 83 -6.12 14.24 -3.39
N LEU A 84 -5.56 14.85 -4.43
CA LEU A 84 -4.88 14.13 -5.51
C LEU A 84 -3.45 13.77 -5.12
N VAL A 85 -3.06 12.55 -5.45
CA VAL A 85 -1.69 12.04 -5.27
C VAL A 85 -0.75 12.60 -6.33
N PHE A 86 0.54 12.70 -5.97
CA PHE A 86 1.62 13.26 -6.80
C PHE A 86 1.50 14.74 -7.21
N SER A 87 0.53 15.51 -6.70
CA SER A 87 0.57 16.96 -6.90
C SER A 87 1.79 17.57 -6.20
N SER A 88 2.38 18.59 -6.84
CA SER A 88 3.62 19.24 -6.42
C SER A 88 3.55 19.88 -5.02
N ARG A 89 2.35 20.29 -4.57
CA ARG A 89 2.08 20.79 -3.21
C ARG A 89 0.76 20.28 -2.69
N ALA A 90 0.67 20.07 -1.37
CA ALA A 90 -0.55 19.61 -0.70
C ALA A 90 -1.74 20.59 -0.88
N ARG A 91 -1.46 21.89 -1.04
CA ARG A 91 -2.48 22.91 -1.33
C ARG A 91 -3.08 22.74 -2.73
N ASP A 92 -2.24 22.39 -3.70
CA ASP A 92 -2.64 22.21 -5.11
C ASP A 92 -3.42 20.90 -5.27
N ALA A 93 -2.95 19.82 -4.63
CA ALA A 93 -3.69 18.55 -4.51
C ALA A 93 -5.13 18.74 -3.99
N ARG A 94 -5.27 19.62 -3.00
CA ARG A 94 -6.56 19.90 -2.37
C ARG A 94 -7.46 20.78 -3.21
N LYS A 95 -6.88 21.74 -3.95
CA LYS A 95 -7.62 22.61 -4.87
C LYS A 95 -8.15 21.82 -6.05
N GLU A 96 -7.32 20.96 -6.65
CA GLU A 96 -7.70 20.10 -7.78
C GLU A 96 -8.74 19.04 -7.39
N GLY A 97 -8.67 18.50 -6.16
CA GLY A 97 -9.60 17.48 -5.68
C GLY A 97 -10.86 18.00 -4.99
N ARG A 98 -10.97 19.31 -4.73
CA ARG A 98 -12.00 19.88 -3.84
C ARG A 98 -13.42 19.60 -4.29
N ASP A 99 -13.65 19.71 -5.60
CA ASP A 99 -14.98 19.68 -6.20
C ASP A 99 -15.32 18.30 -6.79
N MET A 100 -14.42 17.31 -6.65
CA MET A 100 -14.65 15.96 -7.11
C MET A 100 -15.36 15.11 -6.04
N PRO A 101 -16.37 14.30 -6.41
CA PRO A 101 -16.88 13.25 -5.53
C PRO A 101 -15.75 12.30 -5.08
N LEU A 102 -15.82 11.84 -3.83
CA LEU A 102 -14.75 11.05 -3.22
C LEU A 102 -14.41 9.77 -4.00
N ASP A 103 -15.42 9.10 -4.58
CA ASP A 103 -15.20 7.89 -5.38
C ASP A 103 -14.48 8.19 -6.69
N ARG A 104 -14.84 9.30 -7.35
CA ARG A 104 -14.12 9.77 -8.54
C ARG A 104 -12.68 10.11 -8.21
N LEU A 105 -12.46 10.79 -7.09
CA LEU A 105 -11.13 11.16 -6.61
C LEU A 105 -10.30 9.92 -6.25
N PHE A 106 -10.92 8.88 -5.71
CA PHE A 106 -10.29 7.59 -5.46
C PHE A 106 -9.81 6.94 -6.76
N PHE A 107 -10.67 6.80 -7.77
CA PHE A 107 -10.27 6.17 -9.04
C PHE A 107 -9.23 7.00 -9.81
N GLU A 108 -9.28 8.32 -9.71
CA GLU A 108 -8.24 9.20 -10.26
C GLU A 108 -6.88 8.97 -9.58
N ASN A 109 -6.87 8.85 -8.25
CA ASN A 109 -5.66 8.48 -7.52
C ASN A 109 -5.14 7.09 -7.90
N VAL A 110 -6.03 6.10 -8.07
CA VAL A 110 -5.66 4.75 -8.52
C VAL A 110 -4.97 4.81 -9.88
N ARG A 111 -5.53 5.55 -10.86
CA ARG A 111 -4.90 5.71 -12.18
C ARG A 111 -3.52 6.33 -12.09
N ARG A 112 -3.35 7.36 -11.26
CA ARG A 112 -2.06 8.05 -11.10
C ARG A 112 -1.00 7.19 -10.44
N ILE A 113 -1.40 6.27 -9.55
CA ILE A 113 -0.47 5.40 -8.84
C ILE A 113 -0.20 4.08 -9.60
N ALA A 114 -1.09 3.64 -10.49
CA ALA A 114 -0.93 2.40 -11.25
C ALA A 114 0.49 2.25 -11.87
N GLY A 115 1.02 3.30 -12.52
CA GLY A 115 2.37 3.27 -13.11
C GLY A 115 3.51 3.17 -12.08
N PHE A 116 3.32 3.71 -10.87
CA PHE A 116 4.26 3.51 -9.76
C PHE A 116 4.26 2.06 -9.27
N TRP A 117 3.09 1.40 -9.29
CA TRP A 117 2.96 0.00 -8.88
C TRP A 117 3.59 -0.97 -9.86
N GLU A 118 3.29 -0.81 -11.14
CA GLU A 118 3.85 -1.66 -12.20
C GLU A 118 5.38 -1.60 -12.16
N GLY A 119 5.96 -0.40 -12.08
CA GLY A 119 7.41 -0.23 -11.95
C GLY A 119 8.01 -0.87 -10.70
N LEU A 120 7.32 -0.82 -9.56
CA LEU A 120 7.81 -1.41 -8.30
C LEU A 120 7.74 -2.95 -8.29
N LEU A 121 6.72 -3.52 -8.94
CA LEU A 121 6.53 -4.97 -9.00
C LEU A 121 7.40 -5.61 -10.10
N ASP A 122 7.60 -4.93 -11.24
CA ASP A 122 8.47 -5.41 -12.31
C ASP A 122 9.95 -5.31 -11.95
N SER A 123 10.37 -4.36 -11.10
CA SER A 123 11.76 -4.30 -10.59
C SER A 123 12.15 -5.49 -9.68
N LYS A 124 11.24 -6.44 -9.46
CA LYS A 124 11.48 -7.67 -8.70
C LYS A 124 11.58 -8.94 -9.53
N LYS A 125 11.21 -8.89 -10.81
CA LYS A 125 11.42 -10.01 -11.75
C LYS A 125 12.89 -10.06 -12.13
#